data_AF-A0A521DVC0-F1
#
_entry.id   AF-A0A521DVC0-F1
#
_cell.length_a   1.000
_cell.length_b   1.000
_cell.length_c   1.000
_cell.angle_alpha   90.00
_cell.angle_beta   90.00
_cell.angle_gamma   90.00
#
_symmetry.space_group_name_H-M   'P 1'
#
loop_
_entity.id
_entity.type
_entity.pdbx_description
1 polymer ?
#
loop_
_entity_poly.entity_id
_entity_poly.type
_entity_poly.pdbx_seq_one_letter_code
_entity_poly.pdbx_strand_id
1 'polypeptide(L)' 'MSSYSVTRCICHKRNFEEIKEFAEQQSFSSVEELQAEQFCSCGCGLCIPYIEMMFETGRTEFEPGEYYKASTE' A
#
# COMPACT_ATOMS: atom_id res chain seq x y z
N MET A 1 19.84 13.86 -6.46
CA MET A 1 19.28 13.21 -5.26
C MET A 1 18.23 12.25 -5.77
N SER A 2 18.45 10.93 -5.68
CA SER A 2 17.46 9.96 -6.15
C SER A 2 16.33 9.90 -5.13
N SER A 3 15.18 10.48 -5.47
CA SER A 3 13.95 10.30 -4.72
C SER A 3 13.51 8.85 -4.88
N TYR A 4 13.71 8.03 -3.86
CA TYR A 4 13.17 6.67 -3.82
C TYR A 4 11.75 6.78 -3.31
N SER A 5 10.74 6.64 -4.17
CA SER A 5 9.35 6.54 -3.74
C SER A 5 8.90 5.09 -3.64
N VAL A 6 8.05 4.81 -2.66
CA VAL A 6 7.36 3.53 -2.49
C VAL A 6 6.03 3.65 -3.23
N THR A 7 5.97 3.02 -4.40
CA THR A 7 4.79 3.02 -5.28
C THR A 7 4.26 1.61 -5.55
N ARG A 8 4.91 0.58 -4.99
CA ARG A 8 4.59 -0.81 -5.30
C ARG A 8 4.95 -1.79 -4.19
N CYS A 9 4.22 -2.89 -4.14
CA CYS A 9 4.59 -4.08 -3.41
C CYS A 9 5.73 -4.81 -4.12
N ILE A 10 6.88 -4.97 -3.47
CA ILE A 10 8.04 -5.66 -4.06
C ILE A 10 7.87 -7.18 -4.16
N CYS A 11 7.08 -7.80 -3.28
CA CYS A 11 6.84 -9.24 -3.28
C CYS A 11 6.00 -9.66 -4.50
N HIS A 12 4.90 -8.93 -4.74
CA HIS A 12 3.95 -9.23 -5.81
C HIS A 12 4.22 -8.40 -7.08
N LYS A 13 5.17 -7.46 -7.02
CA LYS A 13 5.52 -6.53 -8.11
C LYS A 13 4.30 -5.77 -8.66
N ARG A 14 3.39 -5.38 -7.76
CA ARG A 14 2.14 -4.65 -8.06
C ARG A 14 2.23 -3.22 -7.58
N ASN A 15 1.85 -2.28 -8.43
CA ASN A 15 1.79 -0.88 -8.06
C ASN A 15 0.59 -0.60 -7.15
N PHE A 16 0.68 0.44 -6.33
CA PHE A 16 -0.43 0.83 -5.46
C PHE A 16 -1.65 1.32 -6.24
N GLU A 17 -1.47 1.88 -7.44
CA GLU A 17 -2.58 2.16 -8.36
C GLU A 17 -3.35 0.90 -8.75
N GLU A 18 -2.64 -0.16 -9.18
CA GLU A 18 -3.27 -1.45 -9.52
C GLU A 18 -3.98 -2.06 -8.30
N ILE A 19 -3.38 -1.93 -7.11
CA ILE A 19 -3.97 -2.44 -5.86
C ILE A 19 -5.21 -1.64 -5.47
N LYS A 20 -5.18 -0.32 -5.64
CA LYS A 20 -6.33 0.56 -5.39
C LYS A 20 -7.48 0.26 -6.34
N GLU A 21 -7.22 0.16 -7.64
CA GLU A 21 -8.23 -0.19 -8.63
C GLU A 21 -8.85 -1.56 -8.33
N PHE A 22 -8.03 -2.55 -7.98
CA PHE A 22 -8.51 -3.87 -7.58
C PHE A 22 -9.37 -3.82 -6.32
N ALA A 23 -8.93 -3.06 -5.30
CA ALA A 23 -9.70 -2.87 -4.07
C ALA A 23 -11.04 -2.18 -4.35
N GLU A 24 -11.07 -1.14 -5.19
CA GLU A 24 -12.30 -0.46 -5.59
C GLU A 24 -13.25 -1.38 -6.36
N GLN A 25 -12.73 -2.20 -7.29
CA GLN A 25 -13.53 -3.18 -8.04
C GLN A 25 -14.16 -4.24 -7.13
N GLN A 26 -13.45 -4.68 -6.09
CA GLN A 26 -13.93 -5.68 -5.13
C GLN A 26 -14.63 -5.06 -3.91
N SER A 27 -14.71 -3.73 -3.84
CA SER A 27 -15.21 -2.99 -2.66
C SER A 27 -14.44 -3.31 -1.36
N PHE A 28 -13.14 -3.55 -1.46
CA PHE A 28 -12.26 -3.74 -0.31
C PHE A 28 -11.89 -2.41 0.33
N SER A 29 -11.80 -2.43 1.66
CA SER A 29 -11.50 -1.28 2.50
C SER A 29 -10.41 -1.56 3.54
N SER A 30 -9.84 -2.76 3.52
CA SER A 30 -8.84 -3.21 4.48
C SER A 30 -7.71 -4.03 3.83
N VAL A 31 -6.57 -4.12 4.53
CA VAL A 31 -5.43 -4.90 4.06
C VAL A 31 -5.70 -6.40 4.17
N GLU A 32 -6.47 -6.82 5.17
CA GLU A 32 -6.86 -8.19 5.42
C GLU A 32 -7.64 -8.79 4.24
N GLU A 33 -8.54 -8.02 3.63
CA GLU A 33 -9.27 -8.42 2.42
C GLU A 33 -8.30 -8.65 1.24
N LEU A 34 -7.33 -7.76 1.06
CA LEU A 34 -6.30 -7.91 0.03
C LEU A 34 -5.37 -9.11 0.28
N GLN A 35 -5.11 -9.42 1.56
CA GLN A 35 -4.34 -10.59 1.97
C GLN A 35 -5.12 -11.89 1.75
N ALA A 36 -6.43 -11.89 1.98
CA ALA A 36 -7.31 -13.04 1.75
C ALA A 36 -7.29 -13.45 0.26
N GLU A 37 -7.31 -12.48 -0.64
CA GLU A 37 -7.15 -12.69 -2.09
C GLU A 37 -5.70 -12.93 -2.53
N GLN A 38 -4.75 -12.95 -1.59
CA GLN A 38 -3.31 -13.06 -1.85
C GLN A 38 -2.79 -12.02 -2.86
N PHE A 39 -3.46 -10.88 -2.96
CA PHE A 39 -3.21 -9.86 -3.99
C PHE A 39 -2.00 -8.99 -3.63
N CYS A 40 -1.90 -8.59 -2.36
CA CYS A 40 -0.73 -7.93 -1.79
C CYS A 40 -0.64 -8.17 -0.28
N SER A 41 0.42 -7.65 0.35
CA SER A 41 0.59 -7.68 1.82
C SER A 41 0.66 -9.07 2.48
N CYS A 42 0.78 -10.16 1.71
CA CYS A 42 0.92 -11.54 2.21
C CYS A 42 2.36 -12.09 2.10
N GLY A 43 3.33 -11.27 1.67
CA GLY A 43 4.75 -11.60 1.62
C GLY A 43 5.55 -10.98 2.77
N CYS A 44 6.35 -9.96 2.48
CA CYS A 44 7.22 -9.30 3.47
C CYS A 44 6.49 -8.35 4.44
N GLY A 45 5.24 -7.98 4.14
CA GLY A 45 4.46 -7.02 4.94
C GLY A 45 4.89 -5.55 4.86
N LEU A 46 6.00 -5.21 4.18
CA LEU A 46 6.49 -3.82 4.11
C LEU A 46 5.52 -2.85 3.42
N CYS A 47 4.64 -3.35 2.54
CA CYS A 47 3.64 -2.52 1.88
C CYS A 47 2.43 -2.19 2.76
N ILE A 48 2.16 -2.96 3.84
CA ILE A 48 0.98 -2.83 4.71
C ILE A 48 0.72 -1.38 5.12
N PRO A 49 1.66 -0.66 5.78
CA PRO A 49 1.41 0.71 6.23
C PRO A 49 1.13 1.69 5.08
N TYR A 50 1.67 1.43 3.88
CA TYR A 50 1.41 2.26 2.71
C TYR A 50 0.05 1.96 2.09
N ILE A 51 -0.41 0.71 2.14
CA ILE A 51 -1.76 0.34 1.70
C ILE A 51 -2.81 0.92 2.66
N GLU A 52 -2.55 0.91 3.96
CA GLU A 52 -3.41 1.59 4.95
C GLU A 52 -3.49 3.10 4.64
N MET A 53 -2.36 3.78 4.45
CA MET A 53 -2.37 5.18 4.04
C MET A 53 -3.04 5.41 2.68
N MET A 54 -2.94 4.46 1.75
CA MET A 54 -3.62 4.53 0.46
C MET A 54 -5.14 4.48 0.64
N PHE A 55 -5.65 3.65 1.56
CA PHE A 55 -7.07 3.62 1.89
C PHE A 55 -7.54 4.89 2.60
N GLU A 56 -6.74 5.43 3.52
CA GLU A 56 -7.09 6.65 4.26
C GLU A 56 -7.01 7.93 3.40
N THR A 57 -5.95 8.07 2.60
CA THR A 57 -5.61 9.31 1.87
C THR A 57 -5.93 9.25 0.38
N GLY A 58 -6.13 8.04 -0.17
CA GLY A 58 -6.28 7.82 -1.61
C GLY A 58 -4.99 7.92 -2.42
N ARG A 59 -3.84 8.20 -1.81
CA ARG A 59 -2.54 8.33 -2.47
C ARG A 59 -1.94 6.96 -2.82
N THR A 60 -1.18 6.91 -3.92
CA THR A 60 -0.53 5.70 -4.43
C THR A 60 1.00 5.84 -4.53
N GLU A 61 1.54 6.95 -4.04
CA GLU A 61 2.97 7.24 -3.98
C GLU A 61 3.35 7.83 -2.62
N PHE A 62 4.34 7.21 -1.98
CA PHE A 62 4.79 7.55 -0.64
C PHE A 62 6.30 7.61 -0.53
N GLU A 63 6.81 8.36 0.43
CA GLU A 63 8.22 8.31 0.81
C GLU A 63 8.51 7.09 1.72
N PRO A 64 9.70 6.46 1.61
CA PRO A 64 10.16 5.48 2.56
C PRO A 64 10.13 6.04 3.98
N GLY A 65 9.34 5.42 4.85
CA GLY A 65 9.17 5.83 6.24
C GLY A 65 8.17 6.97 6.46
N GLU A 66 7.42 7.40 5.44
CA GLU A 66 6.38 8.43 5.58
C GLU A 66 5.35 8.09 6.66
N TYR A 67 4.95 6.81 6.75
CA TYR A 67 3.99 6.32 7.74
C TYR A 67 4.38 6.69 9.18
N TYR A 68 5.65 6.49 9.55
CA TYR A 68 6.12 6.77 10.91
C TYR A 68 6.24 8.28 11.20
N LYS A 69 6.36 9.12 10.17
CA LYS A 69 6.37 10.59 10.35
C LYS A 69 5.00 11.09 10.79
N ALA A 70 3.91 10.49 10.29
CA ALA A 70 2.55 10.90 10.60
C ALA A 70 2.11 10.55 12.05
N SER A 71 2.73 9.56 12.69
CA SER A 71 2.34 9.07 14.02
C SER A 71 3.03 9.79 15.20
N THR A 72 3.82 10.83 14.96
CA THR A 72 4.67 11.49 15.98
C THR A 72 4.21 12.91 16.35
N GLU A 73 2.93 13.24 16.19
CA GLU A 73 2.34 14.50 16.71
C GLU A 73 1.41 14.28 17.90
#